data_AF-A0A0C1R2C1-F1
#
_entry.id   AF-A0A0C1R2C1-F1
#
_cell.length_a   1.000
_cell.length_b   1.000
_cell.length_c   1.000
_cell.angle_alpha   90.00
_cell.angle_beta   90.00
_cell.angle_gamma   90.00
#
_symmetry.space_group_name_H-M   'P 1'
#
loop_
_entity.id
_entity.type
_entity.pdbx_description
1 polymer ?
#
loop_
_entity_poly.entity_id
_entity_poly.type
_entity_poly.pdbx_seq_one_letter_code
_entity_poly.pdbx_strand_id
1 'polypeptide(L)'
;MKRKLKSILILMFAFVFMSLSFSNAKIVKAASLNGAVIGTENLNNTPENSAKIGDKLNLPEKEWKRYDDDNKQIEYTGIWTYKNNATGAYLNTDHFSNDSNAQIKFNFYGSKLRLIASTNNNRSEKNIITIDGISHEYTELLSDSWEEVKLIFEIKDLTLGEHSVTIGKSEINDKYMVLDAIDIDANGELLPYEIKTESISLDKSSIDLEVGQTDKLTATVLPEDAVNKKVVWSSSDETIATVDQEGNVTAIKEGQATITAKVENTDLTATCEVNVSKLAEENKNNAILSISLVNGATKEYDVSMEEVNKFINWYEERANGKGSALYSFDKKLNPYTSVKEYIVHDKIVSFQVREYEISK
;
A
#
# COMPACT_ATOMS: atom_id res chain seq x y z
N MET A 1 -84.32 -51.22 -8.19
CA MET A 1 -84.37 -52.28 -9.23
C MET A 1 -84.14 -51.63 -10.60
N LYS A 2 -83.06 -52.01 -11.30
CA LYS A 2 -82.78 -51.92 -12.75
C LYS A 2 -82.95 -50.60 -13.54
N ARG A 3 -81.79 -50.01 -13.89
CA ARG A 3 -81.27 -49.62 -15.24
C ARG A 3 -82.23 -49.01 -16.30
N LYS A 4 -81.83 -47.86 -16.89
CA LYS A 4 -81.29 -47.79 -18.29
C LYS A 4 -80.87 -46.37 -18.72
N LEU A 5 -79.75 -46.31 -19.45
CA LEU A 5 -79.21 -45.19 -20.25
C LEU A 5 -80.11 -44.81 -21.45
N LYS A 6 -80.12 -43.53 -21.86
CA LYS A 6 -79.57 -43.02 -23.15
C LYS A 6 -79.93 -41.54 -23.44
N SER A 7 -78.88 -40.70 -23.53
CA SER A 7 -78.48 -39.79 -24.63
C SER A 7 -79.42 -38.79 -25.36
N ILE A 8 -78.82 -37.59 -25.54
CA ILE A 8 -78.94 -36.56 -26.62
C ILE A 8 -79.86 -35.35 -26.35
N LEU A 9 -79.27 -34.15 -26.21
CA LEU A 9 -79.36 -33.09 -27.22
C LEU A 9 -78.31 -31.98 -27.00
N ILE A 10 -77.68 -31.59 -28.11
CA ILE A 10 -76.71 -30.51 -28.29
C ILE A 10 -77.43 -29.15 -28.28
N LEU A 11 -76.87 -28.15 -27.59
CA LEU A 11 -77.12 -26.74 -27.93
C LEU A 11 -75.84 -25.92 -27.70
N MET A 12 -75.32 -25.34 -28.79
CA MET A 12 -74.26 -24.33 -28.78
C MET A 12 -74.72 -23.09 -28.00
N PHE A 13 -73.87 -22.58 -27.11
CA PHE A 13 -73.85 -21.15 -26.78
C PHE A 13 -72.39 -20.67 -26.68
N ALA A 14 -72.10 -19.63 -27.45
CA ALA A 14 -70.79 -19.00 -27.58
C ALA A 14 -70.38 -18.32 -26.26
N PHE A 15 -69.16 -18.60 -25.79
CA PHE A 15 -68.50 -17.83 -24.75
C PHE A 15 -67.68 -16.72 -25.42
N VAL A 16 -68.10 -15.48 -25.21
CA VAL A 16 -67.33 -14.29 -25.52
C VAL A 16 -66.18 -14.22 -24.53
N PHE A 17 -64.94 -14.42 -25.02
CA PHE A 17 -63.73 -14.07 -24.31
C PHE A 17 -63.57 -12.54 -24.37
N MET A 18 -63.76 -11.87 -23.24
CA MET A 18 -63.32 -10.49 -23.05
C MET A 18 -61.99 -10.56 -22.30
N SER A 19 -60.90 -10.41 -23.05
CA SER A 19 -59.53 -10.33 -22.53
C SER A 19 -59.36 -9.03 -21.74
N LEU A 20 -59.24 -9.13 -20.43
CA LEU A 20 -58.68 -8.06 -19.60
C LEU A 20 -57.17 -8.29 -19.52
N SER A 21 -56.43 -7.55 -20.35
CA SER A 21 -55.00 -7.38 -20.22
C SER A 21 -54.69 -6.62 -18.94
N PHE A 22 -54.20 -7.31 -17.91
CA PHE A 22 -53.54 -6.66 -16.79
C PHE A 22 -52.05 -6.55 -17.11
N SER A 23 -51.62 -5.40 -17.64
CA SER A 23 -50.25 -4.94 -17.40
C SER A 23 -50.22 -4.43 -15.96
N ASN A 24 -49.54 -5.15 -15.10
CA ASN A 24 -49.04 -4.60 -13.85
C ASN A 24 -47.60 -5.07 -13.76
N ALA A 25 -46.70 -4.25 -14.30
CA ALA A 25 -45.31 -4.29 -13.94
C ALA A 25 -45.26 -4.20 -12.41
N LYS A 26 -44.98 -5.32 -11.75
CA LYS A 26 -44.59 -5.32 -10.36
C LYS A 26 -43.26 -4.59 -10.31
N ILE A 27 -43.31 -3.29 -10.01
CA ILE A 27 -42.16 -2.59 -9.45
C ILE A 27 -41.93 -3.24 -8.09
N VAL A 28 -41.15 -4.32 -8.08
CA VAL A 28 -40.53 -4.81 -6.86
C VAL A 28 -39.57 -3.70 -6.49
N LYS A 29 -39.98 -2.85 -5.53
CA LYS A 29 -39.02 -2.08 -4.73
C LYS A 29 -38.10 -3.11 -4.07
N ALA A 30 -37.04 -3.48 -4.75
CA ALA A 30 -35.87 -4.01 -4.08
C ALA A 30 -35.51 -2.96 -3.03
N ALA A 31 -35.48 -3.38 -1.76
CA ALA A 31 -35.05 -2.49 -0.70
C ALA A 31 -33.66 -1.98 -1.08
N SER A 32 -33.54 -0.66 -1.26
CA SER A 32 -32.27 -0.02 -1.61
C SER A 32 -31.31 -0.22 -0.44
N LEU A 33 -30.49 -1.26 -0.50
CA LEU A 33 -29.25 -1.29 0.24
C LEU A 33 -28.29 -0.39 -0.55
N ASN A 34 -27.96 0.78 -0.02
CA ASN A 34 -26.94 1.69 -0.56
C ASN A 34 -27.17 2.16 -2.02
N GLY A 35 -28.43 2.32 -2.45
CA GLY A 35 -28.76 2.86 -3.78
C GLY A 35 -28.64 1.86 -4.94
N ALA A 36 -28.46 0.57 -4.67
CA ALA A 36 -28.34 -0.47 -5.70
C ALA A 36 -29.60 -1.35 -5.83
N VAL A 37 -29.80 -1.96 -7.00
CA VAL A 37 -30.92 -2.87 -7.31
C VAL A 37 -30.38 -4.22 -7.80
N ILE A 38 -30.85 -5.34 -7.25
CA ILE A 38 -30.51 -6.68 -7.74
C ILE A 38 -31.56 -7.14 -8.74
N GLY A 39 -31.12 -7.62 -9.90
CA GLY A 39 -31.98 -8.14 -10.95
C GLY A 39 -32.65 -9.46 -10.55
N THR A 40 -33.89 -9.65 -11.01
CA THR A 40 -34.70 -10.84 -10.68
C THR A 40 -35.05 -11.70 -11.88
N GLU A 41 -34.98 -11.13 -13.08
CA GLU A 41 -35.34 -11.75 -14.36
C GLU A 41 -34.32 -11.33 -15.43
N ASN A 42 -34.21 -12.08 -16.51
CA ASN A 42 -33.41 -11.69 -17.68
C ASN A 42 -34.30 -10.97 -18.69
N LEU A 43 -33.74 -10.14 -19.58
CA LEU A 43 -34.49 -9.28 -20.50
C LEU A 43 -35.57 -10.03 -21.31
N ASN A 44 -35.37 -11.32 -21.57
CA ASN A 44 -36.32 -12.19 -22.29
C ASN A 44 -36.69 -13.49 -21.53
N ASN A 45 -36.58 -13.52 -20.20
CA ASN A 45 -37.00 -14.63 -19.33
C ASN A 45 -36.35 -16.01 -19.57
N THR A 46 -35.23 -16.08 -20.31
CA THR A 46 -34.39 -17.29 -20.42
C THR A 46 -32.90 -16.97 -20.27
N PRO A 47 -32.06 -17.90 -19.75
CA PRO A 47 -30.60 -17.73 -19.69
C PRO A 47 -29.93 -17.57 -21.07
N GLU A 48 -30.50 -18.20 -22.10
CA GLU A 48 -30.00 -18.16 -23.49
C GLU A 48 -30.17 -16.79 -24.16
N ASN A 49 -30.98 -15.90 -23.56
CA ASN A 49 -31.31 -14.58 -24.07
C ASN A 49 -30.92 -13.45 -23.10
N SER A 50 -29.77 -13.59 -22.43
CA SER A 50 -29.18 -12.47 -21.67
C SER A 50 -28.93 -11.28 -22.59
N ALA A 51 -29.09 -10.07 -22.06
CA ALA A 51 -28.78 -8.84 -22.77
C ALA A 51 -27.37 -8.87 -23.38
N LYS A 52 -27.26 -8.34 -24.59
CA LYS A 52 -26.03 -8.18 -25.36
C LYS A 52 -25.70 -6.71 -25.51
N ILE A 53 -24.47 -6.42 -25.90
CA ILE A 53 -24.05 -5.05 -26.24
C ILE A 53 -25.00 -4.48 -27.29
N GLY A 54 -25.53 -3.28 -27.03
CA GLY A 54 -26.53 -2.60 -27.85
C GLY A 54 -27.99 -2.89 -27.48
N ASP A 55 -28.27 -3.85 -26.58
CA ASP A 55 -29.63 -4.06 -26.08
C ASP A 55 -30.03 -2.98 -25.08
N LYS A 56 -31.32 -2.62 -25.10
CA LYS A 56 -31.90 -1.75 -24.07
C LYS A 56 -32.13 -2.55 -22.79
N LEU A 57 -31.46 -2.15 -21.70
CA LEU A 57 -31.43 -2.89 -20.45
C LEU A 57 -31.92 -2.01 -19.30
N ASN A 58 -33.24 -1.83 -19.18
CA ASN A 58 -33.84 -0.92 -18.18
C ASN A 58 -33.59 -1.31 -16.71
N LEU A 59 -33.40 -2.61 -16.46
CA LEU A 59 -33.16 -3.17 -15.12
C LEU A 59 -31.98 -4.16 -15.20
N PRO A 60 -31.24 -4.35 -14.10
CA PRO A 60 -30.24 -5.41 -14.04
C PRO A 60 -30.88 -6.78 -14.25
N GLU A 61 -30.16 -7.68 -14.89
CA GLU A 61 -30.59 -9.07 -15.07
C GLU A 61 -30.36 -9.90 -13.80
N LYS A 62 -30.93 -11.11 -13.75
CA LYS A 62 -30.67 -12.04 -12.64
C LYS A 62 -29.16 -12.24 -12.45
N GLU A 63 -28.72 -12.32 -11.19
CA GLU A 63 -27.31 -12.40 -10.77
C GLU A 63 -26.49 -11.11 -11.02
N TRP A 64 -27.13 -10.00 -11.39
CA TRP A 64 -26.50 -8.68 -11.50
C TRP A 64 -27.09 -7.71 -10.49
N LYS A 65 -26.24 -6.80 -10.01
CA LYS A 65 -26.60 -5.68 -9.13
C LYS A 65 -26.23 -4.38 -9.84
N ARG A 66 -27.21 -3.50 -10.01
CA ARG A 66 -27.07 -2.18 -10.63
C ARG A 66 -26.82 -1.09 -9.62
N TYR A 67 -25.83 -0.26 -9.89
CA TYR A 67 -25.54 1.01 -9.24
C TYR A 67 -25.81 2.16 -10.20
N ASP A 68 -26.39 3.23 -9.66
CA ASP A 68 -26.65 4.49 -10.37
C ASP A 68 -25.36 5.25 -10.67
N ASP A 69 -25.35 6.09 -11.71
CA ASP A 69 -24.23 6.95 -12.08
C ASP A 69 -23.87 7.99 -11.00
N ASP A 70 -24.84 8.40 -10.16
CA ASP A 70 -24.63 9.31 -9.02
C ASP A 70 -24.19 8.57 -7.74
N ASN A 71 -23.77 7.30 -7.84
CA ASN A 71 -23.27 6.59 -6.67
C ASN A 71 -21.96 7.21 -6.14
N LYS A 72 -21.90 7.48 -4.83
CA LYS A 72 -20.75 8.15 -4.18
C LYS A 72 -19.40 7.43 -4.27
N GLN A 73 -19.40 6.14 -4.64
CA GLN A 73 -18.17 5.39 -4.84
C GLN A 73 -17.57 5.62 -6.24
N ILE A 74 -18.32 6.25 -7.14
CA ILE A 74 -17.86 6.63 -8.48
C ILE A 74 -17.22 8.01 -8.39
N GLU A 75 -15.95 8.08 -8.74
CA GLU A 75 -15.20 9.31 -8.88
C GLU A 75 -15.20 9.76 -10.34
N TYR A 76 -15.52 11.04 -10.57
CA TYR A 76 -15.43 11.69 -11.88
C TYR A 76 -14.32 12.74 -11.85
N THR A 77 -13.34 12.64 -12.76
CA THR A 77 -12.28 13.64 -12.93
C THR A 77 -12.34 14.28 -14.31
N GLY A 78 -11.88 15.52 -14.43
CA GLY A 78 -12.09 16.36 -15.63
C GLY A 78 -13.39 17.16 -15.52
N ILE A 79 -13.86 17.71 -16.63
CA ILE A 79 -15.10 18.50 -16.67
C ILE A 79 -16.28 17.57 -16.99
N TRP A 80 -17.20 17.43 -16.05
CA TRP A 80 -18.42 16.63 -16.19
C TRP A 80 -19.67 17.47 -16.04
N THR A 81 -20.71 17.11 -16.79
CA THR A 81 -22.06 17.61 -16.56
C THR A 81 -22.88 16.50 -15.92
N TYR A 82 -23.45 16.80 -14.76
CA TYR A 82 -24.45 15.97 -14.10
C TYR A 82 -25.85 16.52 -14.39
N LYS A 83 -26.78 15.64 -14.70
CA LYS A 83 -28.19 15.96 -14.88
C LYS A 83 -29.03 15.06 -14.00
N ASN A 84 -29.89 15.65 -13.17
CA ASN A 84 -30.80 14.93 -12.27
C ASN A 84 -32.26 14.88 -12.77
N ASN A 85 -32.45 15.16 -14.06
CA ASN A 85 -33.74 15.14 -14.74
C ASN A 85 -33.61 14.55 -16.17
N ALA A 86 -32.69 13.60 -16.33
CA ALA A 86 -32.45 12.87 -17.56
C ALA A 86 -33.58 11.85 -17.80
N THR A 87 -34.70 12.31 -18.35
CA THR A 87 -35.88 11.45 -18.56
C THR A 87 -35.53 10.26 -19.44
N GLY A 88 -35.71 9.06 -18.90
CA GLY A 88 -35.45 7.80 -19.62
C GLY A 88 -34.13 7.13 -19.24
N ALA A 89 -33.19 7.87 -18.65
CA ALA A 89 -31.99 7.35 -18.00
C ALA A 89 -32.36 6.55 -16.74
N TYR A 90 -31.47 5.69 -16.25
CA TYR A 90 -31.67 4.97 -15.01
C TYR A 90 -31.79 5.97 -13.85
N LEU A 91 -32.83 5.79 -13.02
CA LEU A 91 -33.26 6.73 -11.96
C LEU A 91 -33.42 8.21 -12.39
N ASN A 92 -33.44 8.50 -13.69
CA ASN A 92 -33.46 9.82 -14.32
C ASN A 92 -32.24 10.71 -14.02
N THR A 93 -31.08 10.10 -13.83
CA THR A 93 -29.80 10.77 -13.68
C THR A 93 -28.89 10.44 -14.86
N ASP A 94 -28.03 11.38 -15.27
CA ASP A 94 -26.94 11.08 -16.21
C ASP A 94 -25.68 11.89 -15.85
N HIS A 95 -24.52 11.30 -16.12
CA HIS A 95 -23.23 11.98 -16.15
C HIS A 95 -22.65 11.89 -17.57
N PHE A 96 -22.34 13.05 -18.16
CA PHE A 96 -21.73 13.10 -19.48
C PHE A 96 -20.62 14.14 -19.56
N SER A 97 -19.68 13.88 -20.47
CA SER A 97 -18.57 14.79 -20.73
C SER A 97 -18.12 14.72 -22.18
N ASN A 98 -17.72 15.86 -22.73
CA ASN A 98 -16.95 15.95 -23.97
C ASN A 98 -15.49 16.38 -23.73
N ASP A 99 -15.07 16.57 -22.49
CA ASP A 99 -13.69 16.86 -22.13
C ASP A 99 -12.79 15.67 -22.47
N SER A 100 -11.64 15.93 -23.10
CA SER A 100 -10.67 14.89 -23.44
C SER A 100 -9.96 14.31 -22.22
N ASN A 101 -9.98 15.02 -21.08
CA ASN A 101 -9.40 14.54 -19.82
C ASN A 101 -10.44 13.92 -18.88
N ALA A 102 -11.69 13.75 -19.34
CA ALA A 102 -12.76 13.15 -18.56
C ALA A 102 -12.41 11.69 -18.23
N GLN A 103 -12.44 11.35 -16.93
CA GLN A 103 -12.31 9.99 -16.46
C GLN A 103 -13.40 9.65 -15.45
N ILE A 104 -13.74 8.37 -15.40
CA ILE A 104 -14.56 7.74 -14.36
C ILE A 104 -13.66 6.73 -13.65
N LYS A 105 -13.70 6.69 -12.32
CA LYS A 105 -12.89 5.78 -11.52
C LYS A 105 -13.72 5.17 -10.40
N PHE A 106 -13.56 3.87 -10.18
CA PHE A 106 -14.16 3.15 -9.06
C PHE A 106 -13.44 1.81 -8.87
N ASN A 107 -13.59 1.20 -7.69
CA ASN A 107 -13.26 -0.21 -7.51
C ASN A 107 -14.54 -1.02 -7.37
N PHE A 108 -14.46 -2.34 -7.52
CA PHE A 108 -15.56 -3.23 -7.13
C PHE A 108 -15.05 -4.58 -6.66
N TYR A 109 -15.77 -5.21 -5.75
CA TYR A 109 -15.61 -6.62 -5.43
C TYR A 109 -16.58 -7.45 -6.28
N GLY A 110 -16.07 -8.36 -7.12
CA GLY A 110 -16.88 -9.15 -8.04
C GLY A 110 -16.05 -10.00 -8.99
N SER A 111 -16.69 -10.51 -10.04
CA SER A 111 -16.14 -11.34 -11.11
C SER A 111 -16.61 -10.90 -12.51
N LYS A 112 -17.51 -9.92 -12.60
CA LYS A 112 -18.08 -9.43 -13.85
C LYS A 112 -18.56 -7.99 -13.71
N LEU A 113 -18.55 -7.27 -14.82
CA LEU A 113 -18.87 -5.84 -14.89
C LEU A 113 -19.63 -5.53 -16.20
N ARG A 114 -20.63 -4.66 -16.12
CA ARG A 114 -21.27 -4.02 -17.27
C ARG A 114 -21.34 -2.52 -17.08
N LEU A 115 -21.26 -1.80 -18.20
CA LEU A 115 -21.57 -0.38 -18.26
C LEU A 115 -22.85 -0.16 -19.05
N ILE A 116 -23.64 0.80 -18.59
CA ILE A 116 -24.89 1.22 -19.19
C ILE A 116 -24.80 2.71 -19.46
N ALA A 117 -25.23 3.13 -20.64
CA ALA A 117 -25.20 4.52 -21.06
C ALA A 117 -26.28 4.84 -22.10
N SER A 118 -26.47 6.13 -22.38
CA SER A 118 -27.23 6.59 -23.53
C SER A 118 -26.36 6.59 -24.80
N THR A 119 -26.91 6.11 -25.91
CA THR A 119 -26.23 6.02 -27.21
C THR A 119 -26.81 7.01 -28.20
N ASN A 120 -25.99 7.63 -29.04
CA ASN A 120 -26.39 8.58 -30.08
C ASN A 120 -25.23 8.79 -31.09
N ASN A 121 -25.49 9.43 -32.22
CA ASN A 121 -24.51 9.74 -33.26
C ASN A 121 -23.37 10.69 -32.83
N ASN A 122 -23.54 11.38 -31.69
CA ASN A 122 -22.54 12.29 -31.11
C ASN A 122 -21.81 11.68 -29.91
N ARG A 123 -21.87 10.36 -29.71
CA ARG A 123 -21.13 9.64 -28.68
C ARG A 123 -19.74 9.23 -29.16
N SER A 124 -18.80 9.12 -28.23
CA SER A 124 -17.43 8.70 -28.53
C SER A 124 -17.41 7.34 -29.22
N GLU A 125 -16.59 7.24 -30.27
CA GLU A 125 -16.45 6.01 -31.04
C GLU A 125 -15.53 5.03 -30.33
N LYS A 126 -14.59 5.55 -29.54
CA LYS A 126 -13.59 4.75 -28.85
C LYS A 126 -13.29 5.28 -27.45
N ASN A 127 -13.85 4.58 -26.48
CA ASN A 127 -13.53 4.70 -25.06
C ASN A 127 -12.64 3.55 -24.63
N ILE A 128 -11.88 3.76 -23.56
CA ILE A 128 -11.03 2.74 -22.94
C ILE A 128 -11.51 2.55 -21.51
N ILE A 129 -11.78 1.29 -21.16
CA ILE A 129 -11.92 0.85 -19.77
C ILE A 129 -10.70 0.01 -19.41
N THR A 130 -10.01 0.37 -18.33
CA THR A 130 -8.87 -0.37 -17.80
C THR A 130 -9.29 -1.01 -16.49
N ILE A 131 -9.19 -2.34 -16.42
CA ILE A 131 -9.52 -3.16 -15.25
C ILE A 131 -8.24 -3.86 -14.82
N ASP A 132 -7.76 -3.60 -13.60
CA ASP A 132 -6.50 -4.13 -13.06
C ASP A 132 -5.30 -3.94 -14.01
N GLY A 133 -5.21 -2.75 -14.60
CA GLY A 133 -4.16 -2.41 -15.58
C GLY A 133 -4.35 -3.01 -16.97
N ILE A 134 -5.37 -3.84 -17.20
CA ILE A 134 -5.70 -4.41 -18.51
C ILE A 134 -6.74 -3.55 -19.20
N SER A 135 -6.39 -2.97 -20.35
CA SER A 135 -7.27 -2.10 -21.13
C SER A 135 -8.13 -2.86 -22.13
N HIS A 136 -9.40 -2.46 -22.21
CA HIS A 136 -10.38 -2.90 -23.19
C HIS A 136 -10.99 -1.68 -23.88
N GLU A 137 -11.23 -1.80 -25.18
CA GLU A 137 -11.91 -0.77 -25.96
C GLU A 137 -13.42 -1.04 -25.99
N TYR A 138 -14.21 0.02 -25.93
CA TYR A 138 -15.66 -0.04 -26.16
C TYR A 138 -16.15 1.23 -26.85
N THR A 139 -17.40 1.20 -27.33
CA THR A 139 -18.01 2.31 -28.06
C THR A 139 -19.40 2.63 -27.52
N GLU A 140 -19.76 3.90 -27.52
CA GLU A 140 -21.11 4.39 -27.24
C GLU A 140 -21.85 4.82 -28.52
N LEU A 141 -21.16 4.80 -29.67
CA LEU A 141 -21.75 5.07 -30.99
C LEU A 141 -22.49 3.83 -31.52
N LEU A 142 -23.59 3.45 -30.86
CA LEU A 142 -24.39 2.26 -31.23
C LEU A 142 -25.70 2.59 -31.95
N SER A 143 -26.08 3.86 -32.07
CA SER A 143 -27.33 4.30 -32.71
C SER A 143 -27.17 5.67 -33.35
N ASP A 144 -27.80 5.88 -34.51
CA ASP A 144 -27.90 7.18 -35.19
C ASP A 144 -28.89 8.15 -34.52
N SER A 145 -29.66 7.64 -33.57
CA SER A 145 -30.67 8.39 -32.81
C SER A 145 -30.48 8.17 -31.31
N TRP A 146 -31.02 9.08 -30.51
CA TRP A 146 -30.92 9.03 -29.06
C TRP A 146 -31.65 7.80 -28.49
N GLU A 147 -30.91 6.88 -27.88
CA GLU A 147 -31.45 5.72 -27.16
C GLU A 147 -30.88 5.63 -25.75
N GLU A 148 -31.76 5.47 -24.76
CA GLU A 148 -31.40 5.42 -23.34
C GLU A 148 -31.17 3.99 -22.81
N VAL A 149 -30.36 3.89 -21.75
CA VAL A 149 -30.15 2.68 -20.93
C VAL A 149 -29.69 1.47 -21.77
N LYS A 150 -28.67 1.65 -22.60
CA LYS A 150 -28.08 0.61 -23.43
C LYS A 150 -26.93 -0.08 -22.72
N LEU A 151 -26.85 -1.40 -22.83
CA LEU A 151 -25.64 -2.14 -22.45
C LEU A 151 -24.52 -1.82 -23.45
N ILE A 152 -23.47 -1.12 -23.02
CA ILE A 152 -22.39 -0.62 -23.90
C ILE A 152 -21.06 -1.34 -23.71
N PHE A 153 -20.86 -1.96 -22.55
CA PHE A 153 -19.67 -2.76 -22.24
C PHE A 153 -20.05 -3.93 -21.34
N GLU A 154 -19.41 -5.07 -21.54
CA GLU A 154 -19.56 -6.25 -20.71
C GLU A 154 -18.24 -7.02 -20.65
N ILE A 155 -17.84 -7.38 -19.44
CA ILE A 155 -16.82 -8.38 -19.20
C ILE A 155 -17.36 -9.40 -18.19
N LYS A 156 -17.11 -10.66 -18.51
CA LYS A 156 -17.44 -11.84 -17.71
C LYS A 156 -16.12 -12.60 -17.54
N ASP A 157 -15.98 -13.33 -16.44
CA ASP A 157 -14.82 -14.19 -16.15
C ASP A 157 -13.58 -13.45 -15.60
N LEU A 158 -13.79 -12.40 -14.81
CA LEU A 158 -12.73 -11.89 -13.93
C LEU A 158 -12.54 -12.84 -12.74
N THR A 159 -11.34 -12.87 -12.17
CA THR A 159 -11.08 -13.60 -10.93
C THR A 159 -11.89 -12.98 -9.80
N LEU A 160 -12.73 -13.76 -9.10
CA LEU A 160 -13.51 -13.24 -7.97
C LEU A 160 -12.60 -12.54 -6.95
N GLY A 161 -12.74 -11.23 -6.83
CA GLY A 161 -11.87 -10.41 -6.00
C GLY A 161 -12.22 -8.93 -6.11
N GLU A 162 -11.36 -8.09 -5.56
CA GLU A 162 -11.47 -6.65 -5.79
C GLU A 162 -10.72 -6.29 -7.08
N HIS A 163 -11.36 -5.44 -7.88
CA HIS A 163 -10.84 -4.92 -9.14
C HIS A 163 -10.84 -3.41 -9.12
N SER A 164 -9.78 -2.81 -9.68
CA SER A 164 -9.68 -1.37 -9.89
C SER A 164 -10.09 -1.02 -11.33
N VAL A 165 -10.92 0.02 -11.47
CA VAL A 165 -11.46 0.42 -12.78
C VAL A 165 -11.20 1.89 -13.05
N THR A 166 -10.64 2.17 -14.22
CA THR A 166 -10.61 3.52 -14.79
C THR A 166 -11.21 3.50 -16.19
N ILE A 167 -11.98 4.52 -16.53
CA ILE A 167 -12.61 4.69 -17.83
C ILE A 167 -12.28 6.08 -18.34
N GLY A 168 -11.95 6.19 -19.62
CA GLY A 168 -11.71 7.48 -20.26
C GLY A 168 -11.88 7.41 -21.76
N LYS A 169 -11.91 8.60 -22.39
CA LYS A 169 -11.92 8.71 -23.84
C LYS A 169 -10.54 8.39 -24.40
N SER A 170 -10.47 7.54 -25.44
CA SER A 170 -9.23 7.40 -26.23
C SER A 170 -9.06 8.55 -27.23
N GLU A 171 -10.16 9.18 -27.62
CA GLU A 171 -10.20 10.16 -28.71
C GLU A 171 -10.25 11.60 -28.17
N ILE A 172 -9.42 12.47 -28.76
CA ILE A 172 -9.41 13.90 -28.47
C ILE A 172 -10.34 14.60 -29.48
N ASN A 173 -11.65 14.49 -29.25
CA ASN A 173 -12.70 15.12 -30.06
C ASN A 173 -13.84 15.65 -29.16
N ASP A 174 -14.81 16.35 -29.75
CA ASP A 174 -15.95 16.96 -29.07
C ASP A 174 -17.13 15.99 -28.82
N LYS A 175 -16.96 14.70 -29.14
CA LYS A 175 -17.99 13.68 -28.89
C LYS A 175 -18.11 13.38 -27.39
N TYR A 176 -19.30 12.98 -26.98
CA TYR A 176 -19.61 12.76 -25.57
C TYR A 176 -19.32 11.32 -25.14
N MET A 177 -18.76 11.16 -23.94
CA MET A 177 -18.78 9.92 -23.16
C MET A 177 -19.86 10.06 -22.09
N VAL A 178 -20.60 9.00 -21.81
CA VAL A 178 -21.73 9.00 -20.86
C VAL A 178 -21.68 7.77 -19.96
N LEU A 179 -21.99 7.96 -18.68
CA LEU A 179 -22.34 6.88 -17.77
C LEU A 179 -23.77 7.09 -17.26
N ASP A 180 -24.55 6.02 -17.26
CA ASP A 180 -25.92 5.98 -16.73
C ASP A 180 -26.02 4.96 -15.57
N ALA A 181 -25.40 3.79 -15.72
CA ALA A 181 -25.34 2.83 -14.62
C ALA A 181 -24.19 1.81 -14.77
N ILE A 182 -23.90 1.12 -13.66
CA ILE A 182 -22.93 0.04 -13.57
C ILE A 182 -23.63 -1.22 -13.06
N ASP A 183 -23.46 -2.37 -13.73
CA ASP A 183 -23.84 -3.66 -13.15
C ASP A 183 -22.59 -4.47 -12.73
N ILE A 184 -22.63 -5.04 -11.54
CA ILE A 184 -21.66 -6.03 -11.04
C ILE A 184 -22.38 -7.29 -10.55
N ASP A 185 -21.66 -8.26 -9.98
CA ASP A 185 -22.26 -9.44 -9.34
C ASP A 185 -23.36 -9.08 -8.33
N ALA A 186 -24.41 -9.90 -8.26
CA ALA A 186 -25.47 -9.75 -7.26
C ALA A 186 -24.95 -9.73 -5.81
N ASN A 187 -23.86 -10.45 -5.54
CA ASN A 187 -23.20 -10.47 -4.22
C ASN A 187 -21.97 -9.56 -4.14
N GLY A 188 -21.63 -8.86 -5.22
CA GLY A 188 -20.53 -7.91 -5.27
C GLY A 188 -20.84 -6.58 -4.60
N GLU A 189 -19.84 -5.72 -4.50
CA GLU A 189 -19.96 -4.38 -3.93
C GLU A 189 -19.16 -3.35 -4.74
N LEU A 190 -19.74 -2.19 -4.99
CA LEU A 190 -19.03 -1.04 -5.56
C LEU A 190 -18.25 -0.33 -4.44
N LEU A 191 -17.00 -0.01 -4.70
CA LEU A 191 -16.02 0.48 -3.74
C LEU A 191 -15.40 1.79 -4.23
N PRO A 192 -14.94 2.67 -3.33
CA PRO A 192 -14.23 3.88 -3.74
C PRO A 192 -12.98 3.50 -4.53
N TYR A 193 -12.58 4.35 -5.48
CA TYR A 193 -11.35 4.13 -6.23
C TYR A 193 -10.13 4.26 -5.32
N GLU A 194 -9.43 3.15 -5.12
CA GLU A 194 -8.16 3.12 -4.41
C GLU A 194 -7.17 2.23 -5.15
N ILE A 195 -5.98 2.76 -5.44
CA ILE A 195 -4.88 1.95 -5.96
C ILE A 195 -4.29 1.19 -4.77
N LYS A 196 -4.47 -0.13 -4.77
CA LYS A 196 -3.97 -0.99 -3.71
C LYS A 196 -2.47 -1.17 -3.79
N THR A 197 -1.88 -1.34 -2.62
CA THR A 197 -0.50 -1.77 -2.51
C THR A 197 -0.36 -3.23 -2.96
N GLU A 198 0.64 -3.50 -3.79
CA GLU A 198 0.90 -4.83 -4.35
C GLU A 198 2.16 -5.45 -3.77
N SER A 199 3.18 -4.64 -3.48
CA SER A 199 4.45 -5.15 -2.94
C SER A 199 5.20 -4.15 -2.07
N ILE A 200 6.11 -4.69 -1.26
CA ILE A 200 7.09 -3.95 -0.49
C ILE A 200 8.45 -4.64 -0.63
N SER A 201 9.52 -3.86 -0.73
CA SER A 201 10.91 -4.35 -0.77
C SER A 201 11.82 -3.48 0.08
N LEU A 202 12.91 -4.05 0.59
CA LEU A 202 13.98 -3.30 1.25
C LEU A 202 15.18 -3.16 0.31
N ASP A 203 15.93 -2.07 0.47
CA ASP A 203 17.19 -1.83 -0.25
C ASP A 203 18.31 -2.80 0.14
N LYS A 204 18.22 -3.42 1.33
CA LYS A 204 19.18 -4.39 1.86
C LYS A 204 18.46 -5.59 2.46
N SER A 205 18.96 -6.79 2.17
CA SER A 205 18.50 -8.03 2.80
C SER A 205 19.30 -8.40 4.05
N SER A 206 20.49 -7.84 4.24
CA SER A 206 21.30 -8.01 5.45
C SER A 206 22.16 -6.77 5.74
N ILE A 207 22.45 -6.53 7.02
CA ILE A 207 23.37 -5.51 7.51
C ILE A 207 24.28 -6.12 8.59
N ASP A 208 25.57 -5.83 8.51
CA ASP A 208 26.54 -6.15 9.56
C ASP A 208 26.91 -4.86 10.31
N LEU A 209 26.74 -4.85 11.63
CA LEU A 209 27.02 -3.70 12.50
C LEU A 209 27.90 -4.10 13.67
N GLU A 210 28.69 -3.16 14.16
CA GLU A 210 29.26 -3.23 15.51
C GLU A 210 28.30 -2.63 16.53
N VAL A 211 28.36 -3.09 17.79
CA VAL A 211 27.55 -2.52 18.89
C VAL A 211 27.68 -0.99 18.94
N GLY A 212 26.54 -0.29 18.93
CA GLY A 212 26.46 1.17 18.94
C GLY A 212 26.43 1.82 17.57
N GLN A 213 26.72 1.08 16.49
CA GLN A 213 26.55 1.58 15.13
C GLN A 213 25.09 1.59 14.69
N THR A 214 24.82 2.39 13.68
CA THR A 214 23.51 2.51 13.05
C THR A 214 23.63 2.37 11.54
N ASP A 215 22.57 1.91 10.90
CA ASP A 215 22.41 1.96 9.45
C ASP A 215 20.94 2.16 9.11
N LYS A 216 20.66 2.67 7.92
CA LYS A 216 19.32 2.96 7.44
C LYS A 216 18.85 1.90 6.46
N LEU A 217 17.62 1.45 6.65
CA LEU A 217 16.86 0.68 5.67
C LEU A 217 15.85 1.60 4.97
N THR A 218 15.71 1.42 3.67
CA THR A 218 14.72 2.11 2.84
C THR A 218 13.72 1.09 2.33
N ALA A 219 12.46 1.26 2.70
CA ALA A 219 11.36 0.47 2.18
C ALA A 219 10.75 1.14 0.93
N THR A 220 10.62 0.38 -0.15
CA THR A 220 9.92 0.78 -1.37
C THR A 220 8.60 0.04 -1.46
N VAL A 221 7.50 0.77 -1.59
CA VAL A 221 6.15 0.24 -1.71
C VAL A 221 5.64 0.50 -3.13
N LEU A 222 5.12 -0.54 -3.80
CA LEU A 222 4.60 -0.43 -5.17
C LEU A 222 3.13 -0.89 -5.25
N PRO A 223 2.36 -0.34 -6.20
CA PRO A 223 2.74 0.70 -7.17
C PRO A 223 2.98 2.07 -6.53
N GLU A 224 3.70 2.96 -7.22
CA GLU A 224 4.12 4.27 -6.67
C GLU A 224 2.93 5.17 -6.29
N ASP A 225 1.82 5.04 -7.00
CA ASP A 225 0.57 5.76 -6.79
C ASP A 225 -0.41 5.04 -5.87
N ALA A 226 0.00 3.95 -5.22
CA ALA A 226 -0.81 3.28 -4.20
C ALA A 226 -1.23 4.25 -3.08
N VAL A 227 -2.48 4.14 -2.63
CA VAL A 227 -3.04 5.01 -1.59
C VAL A 227 -2.37 4.74 -0.24
N ASN A 228 -2.19 3.47 0.11
CA ASN A 228 -1.53 3.07 1.35
C ASN A 228 -0.04 2.79 1.12
N LYS A 229 0.82 3.69 1.60
CA LYS A 229 2.28 3.53 1.57
C LYS A 229 2.90 3.55 2.97
N LYS A 230 2.07 3.41 4.01
CA LYS A 230 2.54 3.50 5.39
C LYS A 230 3.22 2.20 5.81
N VAL A 231 4.49 2.30 6.15
CA VAL A 231 5.32 1.17 6.60
C VAL A 231 5.42 1.18 8.12
N VAL A 232 5.19 0.01 8.71
CA VAL A 232 5.38 -0.27 10.14
C VAL A 232 6.60 -1.16 10.29
N TRP A 233 7.52 -0.74 11.14
CA TRP A 233 8.77 -1.45 11.41
C TRP A 233 8.69 -2.23 12.72
N SER A 234 9.41 -3.35 12.77
CA SER A 234 9.55 -4.15 13.99
C SER A 234 10.86 -4.91 13.98
N SER A 235 11.37 -5.25 15.17
CA SER A 235 12.52 -6.14 15.35
C SER A 235 12.07 -7.45 15.97
N SER A 236 12.69 -8.56 15.56
CA SER A 236 12.49 -9.86 16.21
C SER A 236 13.08 -9.89 17.64
N ASP A 237 14.08 -9.06 17.92
CA ASP A 237 14.72 -8.93 19.24
C ASP A 237 15.31 -7.52 19.43
N GLU A 238 14.55 -6.64 20.09
CA GLU A 238 14.95 -5.26 20.41
C GLU A 238 16.13 -5.18 21.39
N THR A 239 16.51 -6.27 22.05
CA THR A 239 17.71 -6.30 22.91
C THR A 239 19.00 -6.48 22.11
N ILE A 240 18.90 -6.90 20.84
CA ILE A 240 20.03 -7.08 19.91
C ILE A 240 20.08 -5.90 18.93
N ALA A 241 18.96 -5.58 18.28
CA ALA A 241 18.87 -4.44 17.37
C ALA A 241 17.46 -3.83 17.41
N THR A 242 17.38 -2.50 17.41
CA THR A 242 16.13 -1.74 17.33
C THR A 242 15.98 -1.09 15.97
N VAL A 243 14.75 -0.72 15.60
CA VAL A 243 14.43 0.06 14.40
C VAL A 243 13.38 1.12 14.74
N ASP A 244 13.54 2.34 14.25
CA ASP A 244 12.56 3.41 14.45
C ASP A 244 11.52 3.48 13.31
N GLN A 245 10.63 4.48 13.35
CA GLN A 245 9.56 4.64 12.35
C GLN A 245 10.08 5.03 10.97
N GLU A 246 11.27 5.62 10.91
CA GLU A 246 11.96 6.07 9.71
C GLU A 246 12.89 5.01 9.10
N GLY A 247 12.96 3.81 9.70
CA GLY A 247 13.79 2.69 9.25
C GLY A 247 15.26 2.78 9.66
N ASN A 248 15.61 3.59 10.67
CA ASN A 248 16.97 3.62 11.21
C ASN A 248 17.16 2.47 12.20
N VAL A 249 18.08 1.57 11.88
CA VAL A 249 18.45 0.42 12.69
C VAL A 249 19.60 0.80 13.63
N THR A 250 19.50 0.43 14.91
CA THR A 250 20.56 0.63 15.91
C THR A 250 20.98 -0.70 16.51
N ALA A 251 22.29 -0.99 16.47
CA ALA A 251 22.87 -2.17 17.09
C ALA A 251 23.05 -1.99 18.61
N ILE A 252 22.40 -2.84 19.41
CA ILE A 252 22.38 -2.75 20.88
C ILE A 252 23.35 -3.75 21.51
N LYS A 253 23.36 -4.99 21.02
CA LYS A 253 24.15 -6.09 21.60
C LYS A 253 24.54 -7.11 20.53
N GLU A 254 25.71 -7.72 20.71
CA GLU A 254 26.16 -8.86 19.90
C GLU A 254 25.06 -9.94 19.79
N GLY A 255 24.81 -10.38 18.56
CA GLY A 255 23.75 -11.33 18.25
C GLY A 255 23.20 -11.12 16.85
N GLN A 256 22.05 -11.73 16.58
CA GLN A 256 21.34 -11.61 15.32
C GLN A 256 19.88 -11.25 15.58
N ALA A 257 19.35 -10.30 14.82
CA ALA A 257 17.94 -9.93 14.82
C ALA A 257 17.42 -9.75 13.40
N THR A 258 16.14 -9.95 13.18
CA THR A 258 15.48 -9.67 11.89
C THR A 258 14.62 -8.44 12.03
N ILE A 259 14.87 -7.44 11.18
CA ILE A 259 14.04 -6.26 11.03
C ILE A 259 12.98 -6.53 9.97
N THR A 260 11.71 -6.26 10.29
CA THR A 260 10.58 -6.46 9.39
C THR A 260 9.90 -5.12 9.08
N ALA A 261 9.78 -4.80 7.80
CA ALA A 261 8.94 -3.72 7.27
C ALA A 261 7.62 -4.31 6.78
N LYS A 262 6.50 -3.79 7.26
CA LYS A 262 5.15 -4.25 6.91
C LYS A 262 4.31 -3.08 6.43
N VAL A 263 3.57 -3.23 5.32
CA VAL A 263 2.58 -2.22 4.91
C VAL A 263 1.38 -2.32 5.86
N GLU A 264 1.01 -1.20 6.48
CA GLU A 264 -0.07 -1.16 7.49
C GLU A 264 -1.37 -1.75 6.95
N ASN A 265 -2.08 -2.54 7.77
CA ASN A 265 -3.36 -3.21 7.41
C ASN A 265 -3.30 -4.17 6.21
N THR A 266 -2.12 -4.66 5.82
CA THR A 266 -1.96 -5.71 4.81
C THR A 266 -1.16 -6.89 5.36
N ASP A 267 -0.91 -7.92 4.57
CA ASP A 267 0.06 -8.99 4.89
C ASP A 267 1.39 -8.85 4.12
N LEU A 268 1.58 -7.73 3.41
CA LEU A 268 2.80 -7.46 2.65
C LEU A 268 3.96 -7.10 3.59
N THR A 269 5.03 -7.88 3.52
CA THR A 269 6.23 -7.69 4.37
C THR A 269 7.52 -7.85 3.58
N ALA A 270 8.56 -7.13 4.02
CA ALA A 270 9.94 -7.35 3.61
C ALA A 270 10.85 -7.38 4.86
N THR A 271 11.93 -8.16 4.80
CA THR A 271 12.78 -8.43 5.98
C THR A 271 14.25 -8.18 5.69
N CYS A 272 14.99 -7.76 6.70
CA CYS A 272 16.44 -7.60 6.68
C CYS A 272 17.08 -8.28 7.91
N GLU A 273 18.12 -9.06 7.70
CA GLU A 273 18.90 -9.71 8.75
C GLU A 273 19.98 -8.77 9.29
N VAL A 274 20.02 -8.54 10.59
CA VAL A 274 21.01 -7.68 11.25
C VAL A 274 21.93 -8.55 12.08
N ASN A 275 23.20 -8.60 11.69
CA ASN A 275 24.25 -9.27 12.45
C ASN A 275 25.03 -8.23 13.24
N VAL A 276 24.96 -8.31 14.57
CA VAL A 276 25.69 -7.42 15.45
C VAL A 276 26.91 -8.15 15.98
N SER A 277 28.08 -7.59 15.68
CA SER A 277 29.37 -8.01 16.22
C SER A 277 29.79 -7.12 17.38
N LYS A 278 30.70 -7.59 18.22
CA LYS A 278 31.29 -6.75 19.27
C LYS A 278 32.00 -5.57 18.64
N LEU A 279 31.88 -4.40 19.28
CA LEU A 279 32.73 -3.26 18.99
C LEU A 279 34.19 -3.70 18.98
N ALA A 280 34.89 -3.45 17.88
CA ALA A 280 36.32 -3.69 17.86
C ALA A 280 36.94 -2.79 18.93
N GLU A 281 37.55 -3.38 19.98
CA GLU A 281 38.43 -2.59 20.84
C GLU A 281 39.50 -2.01 19.92
N GLU A 282 39.51 -0.68 19.76
CA GLU A 282 40.58 0.02 19.05
C GLU A 282 41.91 -0.53 19.56
N ASN A 283 42.82 -0.82 18.63
CA ASN A 283 44.16 -1.31 18.94
C ASN A 283 44.73 -0.45 20.08
N LYS A 284 44.81 -1.02 21.29
CA LYS A 284 45.46 -0.39 22.43
C LYS A 284 46.94 -0.29 22.07
N ASN A 285 47.33 0.80 21.41
CA ASN A 285 48.74 1.14 21.26
C ASN A 285 49.28 1.34 22.67
N ASN A 286 50.23 0.48 23.05
CA ASN A 286 50.98 0.66 24.26
C ASN A 286 52.23 1.48 23.94
N ALA A 287 52.78 2.11 24.96
CA ALA A 287 54.01 2.84 24.83
C ALA A 287 54.87 2.64 26.07
N ILE A 288 56.18 2.66 25.84
CA ILE A 288 57.14 2.82 26.91
C ILE A 288 57.37 4.32 27.10
N LEU A 289 56.85 4.87 28.20
CA LEU A 289 57.13 6.23 28.67
C LEU A 289 58.39 6.20 29.55
N SER A 290 59.47 6.80 29.05
CA SER A 290 60.76 6.89 29.75
C SER A 290 60.96 8.32 30.26
N ILE A 291 61.03 8.50 31.58
CA ILE A 291 61.15 9.80 32.26
C ILE A 291 62.55 9.92 32.89
N SER A 292 63.31 10.93 32.44
CA SER A 292 64.62 11.28 33.01
C SER A 292 64.44 12.31 34.12
N LEU A 293 65.03 12.07 35.30
CA LEU A 293 64.93 12.94 36.47
C LEU A 293 66.20 13.75 36.71
N VAL A 294 66.08 14.85 37.48
CA VAL A 294 67.19 15.79 37.78
C VAL A 294 68.36 15.15 38.54
N ASN A 295 68.15 14.00 39.19
CA ASN A 295 69.19 13.24 39.88
C ASN A 295 69.92 12.26 38.96
N GLY A 296 69.62 12.26 37.65
CA GLY A 296 70.18 11.34 36.66
C GLY A 296 69.48 9.97 36.58
N ALA A 297 68.50 9.69 37.44
CA ALA A 297 67.73 8.46 37.36
C ALA A 297 66.73 8.50 36.20
N THR A 298 66.50 7.36 35.56
CA THR A 298 65.45 7.17 34.54
C THR A 298 64.41 6.19 35.05
N LYS A 299 63.12 6.50 34.86
CA LYS A 299 61.99 5.60 35.15
C LYS A 299 61.25 5.27 33.87
N GLU A 300 60.95 3.99 33.67
CA GLU A 300 60.21 3.52 32.50
C GLU A 300 58.87 2.92 32.92
N TYR A 301 57.83 3.25 32.17
CA TYR A 301 56.46 2.77 32.35
C TYR A 301 55.95 2.20 31.04
N ASP A 302 55.53 0.94 31.08
CA ASP A 302 54.83 0.28 29.99
C ASP A 302 53.31 0.46 30.20
N VAL A 303 52.72 1.39 29.45
CA VAL A 303 51.35 1.89 29.66
C VAL A 303 50.64 2.12 28.33
N SER A 304 49.30 2.18 28.34
CA SER A 304 48.52 2.56 27.15
C SER A 304 48.77 4.00 26.73
N MET A 305 48.60 4.32 25.44
CA MET A 305 48.68 5.70 24.95
C MET A 305 47.68 6.67 25.62
N GLU A 306 46.54 6.18 26.11
CA GLU A 306 45.62 7.00 26.92
C GLU A 306 46.30 7.55 28.19
N GLU A 307 47.07 6.71 28.88
CA GLU A 307 47.80 7.07 30.09
C GLU A 307 48.99 7.99 29.79
N VAL A 308 49.67 7.77 28.66
CA VAL A 308 50.71 8.70 28.17
C VAL A 308 50.13 10.10 27.92
N ASN A 309 48.97 10.19 27.26
CA ASN A 309 48.32 11.48 26.99
C ASN A 309 47.90 12.18 28.29
N LYS A 310 47.42 11.44 29.30
CA LYS A 310 47.14 11.99 30.64
C LYS A 310 48.40 12.55 31.30
N PHE A 311 49.52 11.85 31.20
CA PHE A 311 50.81 12.33 31.71
C PHE A 311 51.29 13.59 30.99
N ILE A 312 51.26 13.61 29.65
CA ILE A 312 51.69 14.78 28.85
C ILE A 312 50.84 16.01 29.21
N ASN A 313 49.51 15.85 29.24
CA ASN A 313 48.60 16.93 29.60
C ASN A 313 48.89 17.46 31.01
N TRP A 314 49.06 16.56 31.99
CA TRP A 314 49.42 16.95 33.34
C TRP A 314 50.75 17.74 33.39
N TYR A 315 51.75 17.28 32.65
CA TYR A 315 53.06 17.93 32.60
C TYR A 315 52.94 19.35 32.02
N GLU A 316 52.23 19.50 30.91
CA GLU A 316 52.02 20.80 30.25
C GLU A 316 51.17 21.76 31.09
N GLU A 317 50.09 21.28 31.72
CA GLU A 317 49.29 22.10 32.64
C GLU A 317 50.14 22.63 33.80
N ARG A 318 51.00 21.77 34.34
CA ARG A 318 51.89 22.14 35.44
C ARG A 318 52.99 23.10 35.01
N ALA A 319 53.57 22.93 33.83
CA ALA A 319 54.51 23.88 33.24
C ALA A 319 53.86 25.27 33.03
N ASN A 320 52.55 25.32 32.80
CA ASN A 320 51.76 26.55 32.69
C ASN A 320 51.29 27.13 34.04
N GLY A 321 51.83 26.62 35.16
CA GLY A 321 51.52 27.10 36.51
C GLY A 321 50.16 26.66 37.06
N LYS A 322 49.50 25.68 36.42
CA LYS A 322 48.21 25.10 36.83
C LYS A 322 48.41 23.66 37.31
N GLY A 323 47.34 22.99 37.74
CA GLY A 323 47.38 21.55 38.03
C GLY A 323 48.24 21.12 39.23
N SER A 324 48.22 19.81 39.47
CA SER A 324 48.94 19.15 40.57
C SER A 324 50.45 19.15 40.33
N ALA A 325 51.26 19.29 41.39
CA ALA A 325 52.72 19.09 41.31
C ALA A 325 53.11 17.60 41.20
N LEU A 326 52.15 16.69 41.35
CA LEU A 326 52.34 15.24 41.37
C LEU A 326 51.49 14.54 40.31
N TYR A 327 52.10 13.61 39.58
CA TYR A 327 51.43 12.58 38.78
C TYR A 327 51.64 11.22 39.43
N SER A 328 50.70 10.29 39.33
CA SER A 328 50.89 8.93 39.84
C SER A 328 50.72 7.89 38.74
N PHE A 329 51.63 6.93 38.69
CA PHE A 329 51.48 5.72 37.91
C PHE A 329 51.10 4.56 38.83
N ASP A 330 50.12 3.76 38.41
CA ASP A 330 49.81 2.49 39.06
C ASP A 330 50.88 1.45 38.68
N LYS A 331 51.44 0.77 39.70
CA LYS A 331 52.43 -0.30 39.55
C LYS A 331 51.88 -1.63 40.03
N LYS A 332 52.14 -2.68 39.24
CA LYS A 332 51.91 -4.07 39.65
C LYS A 332 53.17 -4.62 40.31
N LEU A 333 53.12 -4.81 41.62
CA LEU A 333 54.21 -5.33 42.44
C LEU A 333 53.67 -6.38 43.40
N ASN A 334 53.95 -7.65 43.16
CA ASN A 334 53.56 -8.72 44.09
C ASN A 334 54.37 -8.59 45.41
N PRO A 335 53.77 -8.80 46.59
CA PRO A 335 52.40 -9.28 46.86
C PRO A 335 51.35 -8.16 47.05
N TYR A 336 51.66 -6.91 46.71
CA TYR A 336 50.78 -5.77 46.98
C TYR A 336 49.62 -5.72 45.99
N THR A 337 48.41 -5.44 46.50
CA THR A 337 47.18 -5.34 45.71
C THR A 337 47.06 -4.01 44.94
N SER A 338 47.76 -2.98 45.38
CA SER A 338 47.85 -1.68 44.69
C SER A 338 49.13 -0.97 45.13
N VAL A 339 49.93 -0.52 44.16
CA VAL A 339 51.08 0.35 44.41
C VAL A 339 50.97 1.56 43.51
N LYS A 340 51.06 2.76 44.09
CA LYS A 340 51.13 4.01 43.32
C LYS A 340 52.52 4.60 43.44
N GLU A 341 53.13 4.92 42.31
CA GLU A 341 54.38 5.67 42.27
C GLU A 341 54.10 7.10 41.83
N TYR A 342 54.53 8.07 42.65
CA TYR A 342 54.35 9.48 42.36
C TYR A 342 55.60 10.09 41.72
N ILE A 343 55.39 10.94 40.72
CA ILE A 343 56.41 11.73 40.04
C ILE A 343 56.14 13.20 40.30
N VAL A 344 57.18 13.89 40.76
CA VAL A 344 57.15 15.33 41.02
C VAL A 344 57.54 16.05 39.73
N HIS A 345 56.68 16.95 39.25
CA HIS A 345 56.89 17.70 38.00
C HIS A 345 58.28 18.35 37.94
N ASP A 346 58.63 19.12 38.97
CA ASP A 346 59.87 19.91 39.03
C ASP A 346 61.14 19.05 39.17
N LYS A 347 61.00 17.72 39.17
CA LYS A 347 62.11 16.76 39.17
C LYS A 347 62.32 16.07 37.82
N ILE A 348 61.50 16.38 36.82
CA ILE A 348 61.64 15.84 35.46
C ILE A 348 62.58 16.75 34.65
N VAL A 349 63.53 16.14 33.94
CA VAL A 349 64.44 16.80 32.99
C VAL A 349 63.91 16.69 31.56
N SER A 350 63.49 15.48 31.19
CA SER A 350 62.94 15.17 29.89
C SER A 350 62.15 13.85 29.95
N PHE A 351 61.33 13.58 28.94
CA PHE A 351 60.68 12.30 28.76
C PHE A 351 60.66 11.89 27.28
N GLN A 352 60.57 10.60 27.03
CA GLN A 352 60.47 10.00 25.70
C GLN A 352 59.30 9.01 25.67
N VAL A 353 58.52 9.02 24.59
CA VAL A 353 57.43 8.07 24.31
C VAL A 353 57.86 7.16 23.17
N ARG A 354 57.76 5.84 23.37
CA ARG A 354 58.04 4.83 22.34
C ARG A 354 56.82 3.93 22.17
N GLU A 355 56.04 4.18 21.13
CA GLU A 355 54.84 3.40 20.80
C GLU A 355 55.19 2.02 20.22
N TYR A 356 54.40 1.02 20.57
CA TYR A 356 54.46 -0.30 19.99
C TYR A 356 53.06 -0.93 19.94
N GLU A 357 52.83 -1.76 18.94
CA GLU A 357 51.62 -2.55 18.82
C GLU A 357 51.84 -3.91 19.48
N ILE A 358 50.87 -4.38 20.27
CA ILE A 358 50.86 -5.79 20.66
C ILE A 358 50.39 -6.57 19.43
N SER A 359 51.31 -7.27 18.75
CA SER A 359 50.95 -8.25 17.74
C SER A 359 50.05 -9.32 18.39
N LYS A 360 48.81 -9.46 17.90
CA LYS A 360 47.89 -10.52 18.31
C LYS A 360 48.44 -11.92 18.03
#